data_AF-A0A1L3ZA77-F1
#
_entry.id   AF-A0A1L3ZA77-F1
#
_cell.length_a   1.000
_cell.length_b   1.000
_cell.length_c   1.000
_cell.angle_alpha   90.00
_cell.angle_beta   90.00
_cell.angle_gamma   90.00
#
_symmetry.space_group_name_H-M   'P 1'
#
loop_
_entity.id
_entity.type
_entity.pdbx_description
1 polymer ?
#
loop_
_entity_poly.entity_id
_entity_poly.type
_entity_poly.pdbx_seq_one_letter_code
_entity_poly.pdbx_strand_id
1 'polypeptide(L)'
;MLRIFFALLTGLFGAALLHLVIILSLPHFTGRDAATRVEAEGDLNNFYLLGDQYDEAGLANGDPFLRTAVCSFDVEDAPVHFTAKGNVPFWSIAIYDSASNEVFSMNDRTSVGGALDVLAGSPIQLTDLRKNLPQELQQAILVEMARPDGYAVLRTLAPQASFDEAARNFLTEAGCEQFAAR
;
A
#
# COMPACT_ATOMS: atom_id res chain seq x y z
N MET A 1 -30.27 32.30 36.16
CA MET A 1 -29.80 32.60 34.79
C MET A 1 -28.40 32.07 34.53
N LEU A 2 -27.39 32.40 35.35
CA LEU A 2 -26.00 31.92 35.18
C LEU A 2 -25.86 30.38 35.13
N ARG A 3 -26.61 29.65 35.98
CA ARG A 3 -26.60 28.17 35.99
C ARG A 3 -27.08 27.55 34.67
N ILE A 4 -28.10 28.15 34.05
CA ILE A 4 -28.63 27.69 32.75
C ILE A 4 -27.62 27.98 31.65
N PHE A 5 -27.00 29.16 31.69
CA PHE A 5 -25.93 29.51 30.75
C PHE A 5 -24.74 28.54 30.84
N PHE A 6 -24.25 28.22 32.04
CA PHE A 6 -23.18 27.24 32.22
C PHE A 6 -23.58 25.83 31.82
N ALA A 7 -24.83 25.41 32.08
CA ALA A 7 -25.33 24.12 31.62
C ALA A 7 -25.35 24.03 30.09
N LEU A 8 -25.82 25.08 29.40
CA LEU A 8 -25.81 25.15 27.94
C LEU A 8 -24.39 25.16 27.36
N LEU A 9 -23.49 25.95 27.95
CA LEU A 9 -22.10 26.04 27.50
C LEU A 9 -21.41 24.68 27.65
N THR A 10 -21.57 24.03 28.81
CA THR A 10 -20.98 22.70 29.07
C THR A 10 -21.55 21.64 28.13
N GLY A 11 -22.87 21.67 27.89
CA GLY A 11 -23.53 20.77 26.93
C GLY A 11 -23.00 20.97 25.51
N LEU A 12 -22.81 22.22 25.07
CA LEU A 12 -22.27 22.53 23.73
C LEU A 12 -20.83 22.04 23.57
N PHE A 13 -19.96 22.30 24.55
CA PHE A 13 -18.58 21.81 24.53
C PHE A 13 -18.53 20.27 24.59
N GLY A 14 -19.37 19.65 25.41
CA GLY A 14 -19.48 18.18 25.48
C GLY A 14 -19.93 17.57 24.16
N ALA A 15 -20.95 18.15 23.51
CA ALA A 15 -21.42 17.70 22.21
C ALA A 15 -20.36 17.87 21.11
N ALA A 16 -19.67 19.02 21.08
CA ALA A 16 -18.59 19.27 20.13
C ALA A 16 -17.42 18.30 20.32
N LEU A 17 -17.02 18.05 21.57
CA LEU A 17 -15.96 17.09 21.89
C LEU A 17 -16.35 15.66 21.47
N LEU A 18 -17.57 15.22 21.82
CA LEU A 18 -18.06 13.90 21.44
C LEU A 18 -18.13 13.75 19.91
N HIS A 19 -18.59 14.78 19.21
CA HIS A 19 -18.65 14.79 17.75
C HIS A 19 -17.26 14.64 17.12
N LEU A 20 -16.26 15.39 17.62
CA LEU A 20 -14.88 15.27 17.17
C LEU A 20 -14.32 13.87 17.41
N VAL A 21 -14.51 13.32 18.62
CA VAL A 21 -14.06 11.96 18.94
C VAL A 21 -14.69 10.93 18.01
N ILE A 22 -15.99 11.01 17.75
CA ILE A 22 -16.69 10.08 16.85
C ILE A 22 -16.17 10.18 15.43
N ILE A 23 -16.05 11.40 14.87
CA ILE A 23 -15.58 11.58 13.48
C ILE A 23 -14.14 11.08 13.31
N LEU A 24 -13.25 11.38 14.26
CA LEU A 24 -11.85 10.95 14.18
C LEU A 24 -11.68 9.45 14.43
N SER A 25 -12.58 8.83 15.21
CA SER A 25 -12.56 7.40 15.47
C SER A 25 -13.17 6.56 14.34
N LEU A 26 -14.13 7.14 13.59
CA LEU A 26 -14.91 6.44 12.57
C LEU A 26 -14.06 5.61 11.57
N PRO A 27 -12.94 6.11 11.02
CA PRO A 27 -12.14 5.35 10.05
C PRO A 27 -11.70 3.99 10.57
N HIS A 28 -11.36 3.89 11.85
CA HIS A 28 -10.84 2.67 12.50
C HIS A 28 -11.93 1.62 12.76
N PHE A 29 -13.21 2.00 12.75
CA PHE A 29 -14.32 1.10 13.11
C PHE A 29 -15.20 0.69 11.92
N THR A 30 -15.03 1.31 10.76
CA THR A 30 -15.92 1.04 9.62
C THR A 30 -15.56 -0.22 8.85
N GLY A 31 -14.32 -0.72 8.98
CA GLY A 31 -13.79 -1.81 8.15
C GLY A 31 -13.89 -1.51 6.65
N ARG A 32 -13.90 -0.21 6.31
CA ARG A 32 -14.08 0.31 4.95
C ARG A 32 -12.87 1.12 4.50
N ASP A 33 -11.81 1.10 5.28
CA ASP A 33 -10.49 1.65 4.94
C ASP A 33 -9.84 0.88 3.80
N ALA A 34 -8.74 1.44 3.28
CA ALA A 34 -8.05 0.89 2.13
C ALA A 34 -7.38 -0.46 2.45
N ALA A 35 -6.80 -0.61 3.64
CA ALA A 35 -6.12 -1.85 4.04
C ALA A 35 -7.09 -3.03 4.04
N THR A 36 -8.24 -2.89 4.72
CA THR A 36 -9.28 -3.93 4.78
C THR A 36 -9.78 -4.32 3.39
N ARG A 37 -9.91 -3.36 2.46
CA ARG A 37 -10.34 -3.64 1.09
C ARG A 37 -9.26 -4.35 0.27
N VAL A 38 -8.00 -3.94 0.39
CA VAL A 38 -6.90 -4.60 -0.33
C VAL A 38 -6.69 -6.03 0.18
N GLU A 39 -6.83 -6.27 1.49
CA GLU A 39 -6.83 -7.61 2.06
C GLU A 39 -7.99 -8.47 1.54
N ALA A 40 -9.16 -7.87 1.28
CA ALA A 40 -10.32 -8.58 0.74
C ALA A 40 -10.20 -8.92 -0.76
N GLU A 41 -9.20 -8.39 -1.48
CA GLU A 41 -9.00 -8.63 -2.90
C GLU A 41 -8.52 -10.07 -3.19
N GLY A 42 -7.81 -10.69 -2.23
CA GLY A 42 -7.41 -12.08 -2.33
C GLY A 42 -6.34 -12.51 -1.33
N ASP A 43 -5.52 -13.48 -1.72
CA ASP A 43 -4.47 -14.07 -0.89
C ASP A 43 -3.32 -13.09 -0.64
N LEU A 44 -2.70 -13.20 0.54
CA LEU A 44 -1.50 -12.44 0.88
C LEU A 44 -0.36 -12.73 -0.10
N ASN A 45 0.50 -11.73 -0.31
CA ASN A 45 1.69 -11.84 -1.15
C ASN A 45 1.35 -12.25 -2.59
N ASN A 46 0.38 -11.55 -3.18
CA ASN A 46 0.08 -11.63 -4.59
C ASN A 46 -0.47 -10.28 -5.10
N PHE A 47 -0.04 -9.86 -6.29
CA PHE A 47 -0.61 -8.67 -6.91
C PHE A 47 -1.93 -8.99 -7.60
N TYR A 48 -2.97 -8.23 -7.25
CA TYR A 48 -4.28 -8.27 -7.88
C TYR A 48 -4.49 -7.01 -8.72
N LEU A 49 -4.71 -7.20 -10.02
CA LEU A 49 -4.98 -6.13 -10.97
C LEU A 49 -6.43 -5.64 -10.81
N LEU A 50 -6.61 -4.36 -10.50
CA LEU A 50 -7.94 -3.77 -10.33
C LEU A 50 -8.65 -3.61 -11.67
N GLY A 51 -9.94 -3.99 -11.70
CA GLY A 51 -10.84 -3.78 -12.82
C GLY A 51 -11.41 -2.36 -12.88
N ASP A 52 -12.06 -2.01 -14.00
CA ASP A 52 -12.64 -0.66 -14.19
C ASP A 52 -13.94 -0.45 -13.38
N GLN A 53 -14.52 -1.52 -12.84
CA GLN A 53 -15.73 -1.52 -12.02
C GLN A 53 -15.39 -1.92 -10.59
N TYR A 54 -16.22 -1.49 -9.65
CA TYR A 54 -16.10 -1.92 -8.27
C TYR A 54 -16.30 -3.44 -8.15
N ASP A 55 -15.30 -4.12 -7.62
CA ASP A 55 -15.35 -5.53 -7.23
C ASP A 55 -16.07 -5.75 -5.88
N GLU A 56 -16.06 -6.99 -5.38
CA GLU A 56 -16.66 -7.34 -4.09
C GLU A 56 -15.91 -6.72 -2.90
N ALA A 57 -14.61 -6.47 -3.04
CA ALA A 57 -13.79 -5.74 -2.06
C ALA A 57 -14.08 -4.22 -2.09
N GLY A 58 -14.81 -3.75 -3.10
CA GLY A 58 -15.15 -2.35 -3.29
C GLY A 58 -13.96 -1.53 -3.77
N LEU A 59 -13.02 -2.14 -4.48
CA LEU A 59 -11.94 -1.47 -5.21
C LEU A 59 -12.27 -1.38 -6.69
N ALA A 60 -11.78 -0.32 -7.33
CA ALA A 60 -11.90 -0.12 -8.76
C ALA A 60 -10.74 0.74 -9.23
N ASN A 61 -10.32 0.51 -10.47
CA ASN A 61 -9.39 1.37 -11.15
C ASN A 61 -10.14 2.60 -11.70
N GLY A 62 -10.22 3.66 -10.89
CA GLY A 62 -10.99 4.86 -11.21
C GLY A 62 -10.33 5.82 -12.21
N ASP A 63 -9.04 5.66 -12.53
CA ASP A 63 -8.32 6.54 -13.45
C ASP A 63 -8.22 5.89 -14.84
N PRO A 64 -8.74 6.53 -15.91
CA PRO A 64 -8.74 5.95 -17.25
C PRO A 64 -7.33 5.77 -17.84
N PHE A 65 -6.34 6.53 -17.37
CA PHE A 65 -4.96 6.52 -17.86
C PHE A 65 -4.01 5.72 -16.98
N LEU A 66 -4.42 5.30 -15.79
CA LEU A 66 -3.59 4.44 -14.94
C LEU A 66 -4.14 3.02 -14.92
N ARG A 67 -3.26 2.04 -14.80
CA ARG A 67 -3.60 0.69 -14.34
C ARG A 67 -3.01 0.52 -12.95
N THR A 68 -3.75 -0.13 -12.08
CA THR A 68 -3.41 -0.27 -10.67
C THR A 68 -3.50 -1.73 -10.28
N ALA A 69 -2.47 -2.23 -9.62
CA ALA A 69 -2.50 -3.49 -8.91
C ALA A 69 -2.21 -3.26 -7.43
N VAL A 70 -2.80 -4.09 -6.58
CA VAL A 70 -2.65 -4.03 -5.13
C VAL A 70 -2.18 -5.38 -4.59
N CYS A 71 -1.37 -5.37 -3.55
CA CYS A 71 -0.94 -6.58 -2.84
C CYS A 71 -1.02 -6.33 -1.35
N SER A 72 -1.79 -7.14 -0.61
CA SER A 72 -1.71 -7.24 0.84
C SER A 72 -0.54 -8.15 1.22
N PHE A 73 0.20 -7.81 2.27
CA PHE A 73 1.38 -8.57 2.67
C PHE A 73 1.58 -8.55 4.18
N ASP A 74 2.40 -9.49 4.65
CA ASP A 74 2.82 -9.60 6.05
C ASP A 74 4.33 -9.91 6.11
N VAL A 75 5.06 -9.14 6.93
CA VAL A 75 6.51 -9.27 7.13
C VAL A 75 6.89 -9.90 8.49
N GLU A 76 5.94 -10.45 9.25
CA GLU A 76 6.17 -11.04 10.58
C GLU A 76 7.20 -12.17 10.49
N ASP A 77 6.97 -13.12 9.59
CA ASP A 77 7.83 -14.31 9.44
C ASP A 77 9.00 -14.06 8.49
N ALA A 78 8.77 -13.38 7.37
CA ALA A 78 9.77 -13.15 6.33
C ALA A 78 9.59 -11.77 5.67
N PRO A 79 10.68 -11.08 5.28
CA PRO A 79 10.58 -9.87 4.46
C PRO A 79 9.83 -10.14 3.15
N VAL A 80 9.18 -9.13 2.59
CA VAL A 80 8.44 -9.23 1.33
C VAL A 80 9.17 -8.45 0.23
N HIS A 81 9.41 -9.13 -0.89
CA HIS A 81 10.11 -8.61 -2.05
C HIS A 81 9.12 -8.22 -3.13
N PHE A 82 9.14 -6.94 -3.49
CA PHE A 82 8.38 -6.38 -4.59
C PHE A 82 9.28 -6.25 -5.80
N THR A 83 8.89 -6.91 -6.89
CA THR A 83 9.63 -6.87 -8.15
C THR A 83 8.70 -6.55 -9.30
N ALA A 84 9.17 -5.78 -10.26
CA ALA A 84 8.50 -5.64 -11.56
C ALA A 84 9.51 -5.17 -12.59
N LYS A 85 9.38 -5.71 -13.81
CA LYS A 85 10.22 -5.32 -14.93
C LYS A 85 9.38 -5.30 -16.19
N GLY A 86 9.49 -4.23 -16.95
CA GLY A 86 8.81 -4.12 -18.24
C GLY A 86 9.04 -2.76 -18.85
N ASN A 87 8.66 -2.63 -20.12
CA ASN A 87 8.78 -1.38 -20.85
C ASN A 87 7.43 -0.65 -20.87
N VAL A 88 7.18 0.11 -19.81
CA VAL A 88 5.99 0.96 -19.67
C VAL A 88 6.41 2.44 -19.59
N PRO A 89 5.56 3.38 -20.02
CA PRO A 89 5.92 4.81 -20.04
C PRO A 89 6.21 5.42 -18.67
N PHE A 90 5.65 4.82 -17.62
CA PHE A 90 5.79 5.24 -16.22
C PHE A 90 5.28 4.13 -15.31
N TRP A 91 5.92 3.92 -14.17
CA TRP A 91 5.37 3.15 -13.06
C TRP A 91 5.70 3.78 -11.71
N SER A 92 4.86 3.55 -10.71
CA SER A 92 5.13 3.92 -9.32
C SER A 92 4.63 2.85 -8.34
N ILE A 93 5.35 2.69 -7.23
CA ILE A 93 4.93 1.87 -6.10
C ILE A 93 4.79 2.75 -4.87
N ALA A 94 3.78 2.48 -4.05
CA ALA A 94 3.66 2.99 -2.70
C ALA A 94 3.35 1.83 -1.75
N ILE A 95 4.00 1.81 -0.60
CA ILE A 95 3.87 0.83 0.47
C ILE A 95 3.23 1.52 1.67
N TYR A 96 2.18 0.92 2.19
CA TYR A 96 1.42 1.41 3.34
C TYR A 96 1.45 0.39 4.48
N ASP A 97 1.36 0.89 5.71
CA ASP A 97 1.10 0.05 6.88
C ASP A 97 -0.40 -0.29 7.00
N SER A 98 -0.77 -1.19 7.91
CA SER A 98 -2.17 -1.53 8.20
C SER A 98 -3.05 -0.38 8.68
N ALA A 99 -2.44 0.73 9.14
CA ALA A 99 -3.15 1.97 9.45
C ALA A 99 -3.27 2.91 8.23
N SER A 100 -2.94 2.42 7.03
CA SER A 100 -2.94 3.18 5.76
C SER A 100 -2.02 4.40 5.75
N ASN A 101 -0.96 4.41 6.58
CA ASN A 101 0.09 5.40 6.51
C ASN A 101 1.13 5.00 5.46
N GLU A 102 1.56 5.95 4.63
CA GLU A 102 2.60 5.71 3.64
C GLU A 102 3.96 5.49 4.33
N VAL A 103 4.53 4.31 4.15
CA VAL A 103 5.86 3.93 4.67
C VAL A 103 6.94 4.29 3.65
N PHE A 104 6.67 4.04 2.36
CA PHE A 104 7.62 4.27 1.28
C PHE A 104 6.91 4.46 -0.05
N SER A 105 7.48 5.27 -0.94
CA SER A 105 7.08 5.29 -2.34
C SER A 105 8.24 5.64 -3.26
N MET A 106 8.15 5.17 -4.50
CA MET A 106 9.08 5.51 -5.56
C MET A 106 8.46 5.33 -6.95
N ASN A 107 9.19 5.73 -7.98
CA ASN A 107 8.83 5.50 -9.38
C ASN A 107 10.05 5.11 -10.23
N ASP A 108 9.76 4.80 -11.50
CA ASP A 108 10.73 4.51 -12.56
C ASP A 108 11.92 5.48 -12.61
N ARG A 109 11.68 6.79 -12.46
CA ARG A 109 12.71 7.84 -12.53
C ARG A 109 13.63 7.88 -11.30
N THR A 110 13.16 7.38 -10.17
CA THR A 110 13.95 7.31 -8.92
C THR A 110 14.55 5.93 -8.68
N SER A 111 14.15 4.93 -9.47
CA SER A 111 14.64 3.56 -9.37
C SER A 111 16.04 3.38 -9.94
N VAL A 112 16.76 2.39 -9.42
CA VAL A 112 18.03 1.96 -10.00
C VAL A 112 17.73 1.03 -11.18
N GLY A 113 18.13 1.43 -12.40
CA GLY A 113 17.98 0.58 -13.58
C GLY A 113 16.56 0.49 -14.18
N GLY A 114 15.61 1.30 -13.71
CA GLY A 114 14.25 1.37 -14.27
C GLY A 114 13.33 0.21 -13.89
N ALA A 115 13.79 -0.69 -13.01
CA ALA A 115 13.03 -1.83 -12.51
C ALA A 115 12.59 -1.59 -11.06
N LEU A 116 11.45 -2.17 -10.69
CA LEU A 116 11.01 -2.23 -9.30
C LEU A 116 11.79 -3.34 -8.61
N ASP A 117 12.51 -2.97 -7.55
CA ASP A 117 13.26 -3.88 -6.68
C ASP A 117 13.27 -3.32 -5.25
N VAL A 118 12.31 -3.73 -4.43
CA VAL A 118 12.12 -3.24 -3.05
C VAL A 118 11.89 -4.40 -2.12
N LEU A 119 12.63 -4.44 -1.00
CA LEU A 119 12.41 -5.41 0.06
C LEU A 119 11.88 -4.70 1.30
N ALA A 120 10.64 -4.99 1.69
CA ALA A 120 10.07 -4.54 2.95
C ALA A 120 10.27 -5.58 4.04
N GLY A 121 10.68 -5.17 5.23
CA GLY A 121 10.87 -6.08 6.35
C GLY A 121 10.93 -5.36 7.69
N SER A 122 10.88 -6.13 8.77
CA SER A 122 11.08 -5.60 10.11
C SER A 122 12.52 -5.07 10.30
N PRO A 123 12.74 -4.12 11.22
CA PRO A 123 14.09 -3.62 11.50
C PRO A 123 15.10 -4.70 11.87
N ILE A 124 14.65 -5.77 12.53
CA ILE A 124 15.49 -6.91 12.95
C ILE A 124 15.90 -7.72 11.71
N GLN A 125 14.94 -8.12 10.87
CA GLN A 125 15.21 -8.86 9.63
C GLN A 125 16.16 -8.09 8.70
N LEU A 126 15.93 -6.78 8.50
CA LEU A 126 16.78 -5.97 7.63
C LEU A 126 18.19 -5.76 8.22
N THR A 127 18.32 -5.67 9.54
CA THR A 127 19.63 -5.61 10.20
C THR A 127 20.41 -6.90 9.99
N ASP A 128 19.75 -8.06 10.06
CA ASP A 128 20.40 -9.33 9.81
C ASP A 128 20.77 -9.51 8.33
N LEU A 129 19.90 -9.10 7.40
CA LEU A 129 20.20 -9.11 5.96
C LEU A 129 21.40 -8.25 5.59
N ARG A 130 21.56 -7.07 6.20
CA ARG A 130 22.71 -6.19 5.96
C ARG A 130 24.05 -6.83 6.32
N LYS A 131 24.09 -7.82 7.22
CA LYS A 131 25.32 -8.53 7.59
C LYS A 131 25.86 -9.40 6.45
N ASN A 132 24.96 -10.00 5.67
CA ASN A 132 25.28 -10.89 4.54
C ASN A 132 24.26 -10.65 3.42
N LEU A 133 24.38 -9.52 2.73
CA LEU A 133 23.42 -9.14 1.68
C LEU A 133 23.57 -10.07 0.46
N PRO A 134 22.55 -10.86 0.10
CA PRO A 134 22.56 -11.70 -1.10
C PRO A 134 22.78 -10.86 -2.36
N GLN A 135 23.38 -11.47 -3.39
CA GLN A 135 23.65 -10.77 -4.65
C GLN A 135 22.38 -10.21 -5.31
N GLU A 136 21.26 -10.93 -5.12
CA GLU A 136 19.92 -10.60 -5.63
C GLU A 136 19.40 -9.28 -5.07
N LEU A 137 19.82 -8.89 -3.86
CA LEU A 137 19.34 -7.70 -3.16
C LEU A 137 20.33 -6.53 -3.23
N GLN A 138 21.41 -6.62 -4.02
CA GLN A 138 22.43 -5.56 -4.09
C GLN A 138 21.89 -4.23 -4.63
N GLN A 139 20.84 -4.28 -5.44
CA GLN A 139 20.17 -3.10 -6.00
C GLN A 139 18.82 -2.82 -5.35
N ALA A 140 18.36 -3.71 -4.46
CA ALA A 140 17.08 -3.60 -3.80
C ALA A 140 17.09 -2.47 -2.76
N ILE A 141 16.01 -1.71 -2.72
CA ILE A 141 15.79 -0.72 -1.66
C ILE A 141 15.20 -1.45 -0.45
N LEU A 142 15.86 -1.35 0.70
CA LEU A 142 15.39 -1.94 1.96
C LEU A 142 14.47 -0.95 2.68
N VAL A 143 13.21 -1.34 2.89
CA VAL A 143 12.17 -0.53 3.54
C VAL A 143 11.83 -1.13 4.91
N GLU A 144 12.00 -0.33 5.95
CA GLU A 144 11.70 -0.74 7.33
C GLU A 144 10.22 -0.57 7.65
N MET A 145 9.55 -1.67 7.97
CA MET A 145 8.15 -1.68 8.37
C MET A 145 8.04 -1.63 9.91
N ALA A 146 7.30 -0.65 10.43
CA ALA A 146 7.03 -0.54 11.87
C ALA A 146 5.93 -1.50 12.36
N ARG A 147 5.04 -1.91 11.46
CA ARG A 147 3.98 -2.91 11.66
C ARG A 147 4.23 -4.08 10.72
N PRO A 148 3.90 -5.33 11.10
CA PRO A 148 4.14 -6.49 10.26
C PRO A 148 3.25 -6.51 9.01
N ASP A 149 2.04 -6.00 9.12
CA ASP A 149 1.00 -6.03 8.11
C ASP A 149 0.91 -4.71 7.34
N GLY A 150 0.62 -4.83 6.04
CA GLY A 150 0.51 -3.68 5.15
C GLY A 150 0.04 -4.04 3.76
N TYR A 151 0.06 -3.05 2.87
CA TYR A 151 -0.27 -3.26 1.48
C TYR A 151 0.55 -2.38 0.55
N ALA A 152 0.85 -2.90 -0.64
CA ALA A 152 1.52 -2.19 -1.71
C ALA A 152 0.52 -1.84 -2.81
N VAL A 153 0.70 -0.67 -3.41
CA VAL A 153 -0.06 -0.22 -4.57
C VAL A 153 0.91 0.08 -5.70
N LEU A 154 0.87 -0.74 -6.75
CA LEU A 154 1.66 -0.59 -7.96
C LEU A 154 0.81 0.02 -9.06
N ARG A 155 1.30 1.09 -9.69
CA ARG A 155 0.61 1.81 -10.75
C ARG A 155 1.48 1.93 -11.98
N THR A 156 0.85 1.95 -13.14
CA THR A 156 1.51 2.20 -14.43
C THR A 156 0.63 3.02 -15.37
N LEU A 157 1.24 3.79 -16.27
CA LEU A 157 0.53 4.69 -17.17
C LEU A 157 0.21 4.01 -18.52
N ALA A 158 -1.07 4.08 -18.91
CA ALA A 158 -1.60 3.76 -20.22
C ALA A 158 -2.22 5.02 -20.87
N PRO A 159 -1.41 5.91 -21.47
CA PRO A 159 -1.90 7.22 -21.94
C PRO A 159 -2.84 7.13 -23.15
N GLN A 160 -2.80 6.01 -23.88
CA GLN A 160 -3.68 5.68 -24.99
C GLN A 160 -3.95 4.17 -24.98
N ALA A 161 -5.03 3.74 -25.64
CA ALA A 161 -5.49 2.35 -25.62
C ALA A 161 -4.43 1.32 -26.07
N SER A 162 -3.49 1.70 -26.94
CA SER A 162 -2.42 0.79 -27.38
C SER A 162 -1.36 0.48 -26.33
N PHE A 163 -1.30 1.23 -25.22
CA PHE A 163 -0.45 0.88 -24.07
C PHE A 163 -1.17 -0.01 -23.04
N ASP A 164 -2.48 -0.24 -23.19
CA ASP A 164 -3.27 -0.96 -22.18
C ASP A 164 -2.76 -2.38 -21.92
N GLU A 165 -2.48 -3.13 -22.99
CA GLU A 165 -1.97 -4.49 -22.90
C GLU A 165 -0.60 -4.53 -22.22
N ALA A 166 0.31 -3.63 -22.61
CA ALA A 166 1.64 -3.54 -22.00
C ALA A 166 1.57 -3.16 -20.50
N ALA A 167 0.66 -2.24 -20.16
CA ALA A 167 0.41 -1.81 -18.79
C ALA A 167 -0.13 -2.95 -17.92
N ARG A 168 -1.12 -3.70 -18.44
CA ARG A 168 -1.68 -4.87 -17.73
C ARG A 168 -0.66 -5.97 -17.55
N ASN A 169 0.11 -6.31 -18.59
CA ASN A 169 1.15 -7.32 -18.50
C ASN A 169 2.23 -6.96 -17.48
N PHE A 170 2.67 -5.69 -17.46
CA PHE A 170 3.63 -5.21 -16.45
C PHE A 170 3.14 -5.41 -15.01
N LEU A 171 1.85 -5.21 -14.75
CA LEU A 171 1.27 -5.40 -13.41
C LEU A 171 1.04 -6.87 -13.07
N THR A 172 0.60 -7.68 -14.05
CA THR A 172 0.38 -9.13 -13.85
C THR A 172 1.69 -9.89 -13.66
N GLU A 173 2.78 -9.43 -14.27
CA GLU A 173 4.13 -10.00 -14.11
C GLU A 173 4.87 -9.45 -12.88
N ALA A 174 4.28 -8.51 -12.14
CA ALA A 174 4.88 -7.99 -10.92
C ALA A 174 4.83 -9.05 -9.81
N GLY A 175 5.95 -9.21 -9.10
CA GLY A 175 6.07 -10.09 -7.95
C GLY A 175 5.81 -9.35 -6.65
N CYS A 176 5.04 -9.98 -5.77
CA CYS A 176 4.86 -9.60 -4.37
C CYS A 176 5.05 -10.87 -3.55
N GLU A 177 6.27 -11.20 -3.13
CA GLU A 177 6.56 -12.54 -2.59
C GLU A 177 7.36 -12.45 -1.30
N GLN A 178 7.13 -13.38 -0.37
CA GLN A 178 8.01 -13.51 0.79
C GLN A 178 9.42 -13.92 0.33
N PHE A 179 10.40 -13.16 0.77
CA PHE A 179 11.80 -13.41 0.50
C PHE A 179 12.33 -14.54 1.39
N ALA A 180 12.51 -15.71 0.80
CA ALA A 180 13.27 -16.79 1.38
C ALA A 180 14.69 -16.78 0.78
N ALA A 181 15.68 -16.44 1.59
CA ALA A 181 17.08 -16.54 1.18
C ALA A 181 17.40 -17.99 0.77
N ARG A 182 17.82 -18.19 -0.48
CA ARG A 182 18.27 -19.49 -1.00
C ARG A 182 19.73 -19.77 -0.64
#